data_AF-A0A327W2E9-F1
#
_entry.id   AF-A0A327W2E9-F1
#
_cell.length_a   1.000
_cell.length_b   1.000
_cell.length_c   1.000
_cell.angle_alpha   90.00
_cell.angle_beta   90.00
_cell.angle_gamma   90.00
#
_symmetry.space_group_name_H-M   'P 1'
#
loop_
_entity.id
_entity.type
_entity.pdbx_description
1 polymer ?
#
loop_
_entity_poly.entity_id
_entity_poly.type
_entity_poly.pdbx_seq_one_letter_code
_entity_poly.pdbx_strand_id
1 'polypeptide(L)'
;MGHLFIHFRESIVKLFVCIILCFTFLSCFSQQIIYPSGGNPDVGVSGRYQKVNGDEILLFNSDGAFICLRNHIQKSDVVIPLCDTLSKGFWSLKDGFILLKNRNGFNDVKYSIIESTMGSQDSVYFKIILPEEDAFSYNNFKFSIVTSPIYRQFVKSGKSELAISKKQWGNMAFGLVIQNISPNVYYGMKSYQRVYFKIFESYKAIDGSKNCFTILVSGFNQCFYESMDIDNEVIGIDNNTLIWRGNIYKKSK
;
A
#
# COMPACT_ATOMS: atom_id res chain seq x y z
N MET A 1 60.20 4.73 -29.99
CA MET A 1 59.71 3.77 -28.96
C MET A 1 58.76 4.39 -27.92
N GLY A 2 58.68 5.72 -27.74
CA GLY A 2 57.78 6.32 -26.73
C GLY A 2 56.28 6.31 -27.06
N HIS A 3 55.89 6.44 -28.34
CA HIS A 3 54.48 6.52 -28.73
C HIS A 3 53.69 5.20 -28.59
N LEU A 4 54.36 4.05 -28.72
CA LEU A 4 53.72 2.74 -28.57
C LEU A 4 53.34 2.44 -27.11
N PHE A 5 54.14 2.94 -26.17
CA PHE A 5 53.94 2.73 -24.73
C PHE A 5 52.75 3.53 -24.18
N ILE A 6 52.48 4.71 -24.75
CA ILE A 6 51.37 5.58 -24.34
C ILE A 6 50.04 4.96 -24.78
N HIS A 7 49.93 4.50 -26.03
CA HIS A 7 48.72 3.84 -26.52
C HIS A 7 48.41 2.52 -25.80
N PHE A 8 49.45 1.77 -25.41
CA PHE A 8 49.27 0.55 -24.63
C PHE A 8 48.73 0.84 -23.21
N ARG A 9 49.25 1.90 -22.57
CA ARG A 9 48.81 2.31 -21.23
C ARG A 9 47.37 2.85 -21.23
N GLU A 10 46.98 3.63 -22.23
CA GLU A 10 45.60 4.09 -22.38
C GLU A 10 44.61 2.95 -22.64
N SER A 11 45.02 1.94 -23.40
CA SER A 11 44.19 0.78 -23.71
C SER A 11 43.96 -0.10 -22.47
N ILE A 12 44.98 -0.28 -21.62
CA ILE A 12 44.85 -1.01 -20.36
C ILE A 12 43.94 -0.29 -19.37
N VAL A 13 44.06 1.04 -19.26
CA VAL A 13 43.20 1.84 -18.36
C VAL A 13 41.73 1.76 -18.80
N LYS A 14 41.45 1.86 -20.11
CA LYS A 14 40.08 1.70 -20.64
C LYS A 14 39.52 0.30 -20.39
N LEU A 15 40.34 -0.74 -20.52
CA LEU A 15 39.93 -2.12 -20.22
C LEU A 15 39.59 -2.30 -18.73
N PHE A 16 40.41 -1.76 -17.83
CA PHE A 16 40.17 -1.82 -16.38
C PHE A 16 38.89 -1.09 -15.97
N VAL A 17 38.64 0.09 -16.55
CA VAL A 17 37.41 0.86 -16.28
C VAL A 17 36.17 0.13 -16.79
N CYS A 18 36.23 -0.50 -17.97
CA CYS A 18 35.14 -1.34 -18.49
C CYS A 18 34.88 -2.56 -17.59
N ILE A 19 35.91 -3.22 -17.07
CA ILE A 19 35.75 -4.38 -16.17
C ILE A 19 35.09 -3.94 -14.86
N ILE A 20 35.51 -2.83 -14.26
CA ILE A 20 34.91 -2.29 -13.03
C ILE A 20 33.44 -1.88 -13.25
N LEU A 21 33.13 -1.26 -14.39
CA LEU A 21 31.74 -0.94 -14.76
C LEU A 21 30.90 -2.22 -14.95
N CYS A 22 31.41 -3.25 -15.63
CA CYS A 22 30.71 -4.53 -15.76
C CYS A 22 30.46 -5.21 -14.41
N PHE A 23 31.44 -5.20 -13.48
CA PHE A 23 31.25 -5.76 -12.14
C PHE A 23 30.22 -5.00 -11.31
N THR A 24 30.20 -3.66 -11.40
CA THR A 24 29.20 -2.84 -10.67
C THR A 24 27.78 -3.04 -11.21
N PHE A 25 27.61 -3.18 -12.52
CA PHE A 25 26.31 -3.53 -13.12
C PHE A 25 25.85 -4.95 -12.78
N LEU A 26 26.76 -5.93 -12.66
CA LEU A 26 26.44 -7.30 -12.25
C LEU A 26 26.02 -7.38 -10.77
N SER A 27 26.60 -6.56 -9.88
CA SER A 27 26.23 -6.52 -8.46
C SER A 27 24.88 -5.82 -8.17
N CYS A 28 24.25 -5.14 -9.13
CA CYS A 28 22.90 -4.59 -8.97
C CYS A 28 21.79 -5.53 -9.44
N PHE A 29 22.10 -6.60 -10.20
CA PHE A 29 21.08 -7.53 -10.71
C PHE A 29 20.79 -8.73 -9.79
N SER A 30 21.51 -8.91 -8.68
CA SER A 30 21.35 -10.10 -7.82
C SER A 30 20.58 -9.89 -6.51
N GLN A 31 20.01 -8.71 -6.27
CA GLN A 31 19.07 -8.52 -5.15
C GLN A 31 17.61 -8.52 -5.63
N GLN A 32 17.20 -9.58 -6.33
CA GLN A 32 15.84 -10.06 -6.13
C GLN A 32 15.86 -10.80 -4.80
N ILE A 33 15.22 -10.23 -3.78
CA ILE A 33 14.88 -10.96 -2.56
C ILE A 33 13.90 -12.04 -3.00
N ILE A 34 14.44 -13.20 -3.37
CA ILE A 34 13.66 -14.43 -3.51
C ILE A 34 13.26 -14.78 -2.08
N TYR A 35 12.01 -14.48 -1.72
CA TYR A 35 11.40 -15.13 -0.57
C TYR A 35 11.48 -16.63 -0.87
N PRO A 36 12.21 -17.44 -0.07
CA PRO A 36 12.23 -18.87 -0.29
C PRO A 36 10.81 -19.39 -0.09
N SER A 37 10.11 -19.62 -1.20
CA SER A 37 8.95 -20.49 -1.24
C SER A 37 9.51 -21.91 -1.11
N GLY A 38 9.46 -22.45 0.11
CA GLY A 38 9.96 -23.81 0.38
C GLY A 38 10.80 -23.95 1.64
N GLY A 39 10.26 -23.54 2.79
CA GLY A 39 10.58 -24.21 4.04
C GLY A 39 9.48 -25.24 4.31
N ASN A 40 9.83 -26.50 4.54
CA ASN A 40 8.90 -27.58 4.86
C ASN A 40 7.80 -27.12 5.85
N PRO A 41 6.50 -27.23 5.53
CA PRO A 41 5.41 -26.78 6.41
C PRO A 41 5.14 -27.70 7.61
N ASP A 42 6.04 -28.64 7.91
CA ASP A 42 5.76 -29.78 8.81
C ASP A 42 6.10 -29.53 10.28
N VAL A 43 6.02 -28.28 10.74
CA VAL A 43 6.19 -27.94 12.17
C VAL A 43 5.00 -27.13 12.65
N GLY A 44 3.92 -27.83 13.05
CA GLY A 44 2.91 -27.44 14.06
C GLY A 44 2.11 -26.13 13.95
N VAL A 45 2.54 -25.16 13.14
CA VAL A 45 2.07 -23.77 13.15
C VAL A 45 0.83 -23.60 12.28
N SER A 46 0.72 -24.32 11.16
CA SER A 46 -0.46 -24.29 10.30
C SER A 46 -1.73 -24.61 11.10
N GLY A 47 -2.80 -23.84 10.89
CA GLY A 47 -4.08 -24.02 11.54
C GLY A 47 -4.78 -22.73 11.90
N ARG A 48 -5.91 -22.88 12.60
CA ARG A 48 -6.77 -21.80 13.08
C ARG A 48 -6.43 -21.47 14.53
N TYR A 49 -6.21 -20.20 14.84
CA TYR A 49 -5.95 -19.72 16.19
C TYR A 49 -6.99 -18.68 16.59
N GLN A 50 -7.61 -18.86 17.74
CA GLN A 50 -8.60 -17.95 18.30
C GLN A 50 -7.95 -17.09 19.39
N LYS A 51 -8.17 -15.79 19.34
CA LYS A 51 -7.80 -14.88 20.43
C LYS A 51 -8.54 -15.26 21.71
N VAL A 52 -7.82 -15.41 22.83
CA VAL A 52 -8.38 -15.97 24.08
C VAL A 52 -9.53 -15.13 24.65
N ASN A 53 -9.45 -13.80 24.56
CA ASN A 53 -10.45 -12.85 25.07
C ASN A 53 -10.85 -11.86 23.97
N GLY A 54 -11.21 -12.36 22.80
CA GLY A 54 -11.71 -11.48 21.75
C GLY A 54 -12.05 -12.17 20.45
N ASP A 55 -12.54 -11.36 19.54
CA ASP A 55 -13.17 -11.79 18.30
C ASP A 55 -12.19 -11.71 17.14
N GLU A 56 -10.97 -12.22 17.31
CA GLU A 56 -9.97 -12.27 16.24
C GLU A 56 -9.50 -13.71 16.00
N ILE A 57 -9.47 -14.10 14.73
CA ILE A 57 -8.99 -15.41 14.28
C ILE A 57 -7.77 -15.21 13.39
N LEU A 58 -6.73 -15.99 13.63
CA LEU A 58 -5.58 -16.12 12.74
C LEU A 58 -5.66 -17.46 12.02
N LEU A 59 -5.51 -17.43 10.71
CA LEU A 59 -5.40 -18.63 9.87
C LEU A 59 -4.01 -18.65 9.25
N PHE A 60 -3.28 -19.73 9.53
CA PHE A 60 -2.00 -20.05 8.90
C PHE A 60 -2.20 -21.26 8.00
N ASN A 61 -2.24 -21.02 6.70
CA ASN A 61 -2.41 -22.09 5.72
C ASN A 61 -1.07 -22.75 5.43
N SER A 62 -1.09 -24.04 5.07
CA SER A 62 0.10 -24.83 4.74
C SER A 62 0.84 -24.35 3.49
N ASP A 63 0.17 -23.57 2.63
CA ASP A 63 0.75 -22.93 1.45
C ASP A 63 1.51 -21.62 1.78
N GLY A 64 1.61 -21.25 3.06
CA GLY A 64 2.26 -20.01 3.51
C GLY A 64 1.34 -18.79 3.49
N ALA A 65 0.05 -18.94 3.17
CA ALA A 65 -0.90 -17.83 3.25
C ALA A 65 -1.35 -17.55 4.69
N PHE A 66 -1.48 -16.27 5.02
CA PHE A 66 -1.95 -15.77 6.31
C PHE A 66 -3.23 -14.97 6.14
N ILE A 67 -4.19 -15.19 7.04
CA ILE A 67 -5.44 -14.43 7.10
C ILE A 67 -5.74 -14.07 8.56
N CYS A 68 -6.03 -12.79 8.82
CA CYS A 68 -6.60 -12.33 10.08
C CYS A 68 -8.07 -11.96 9.85
N LEU A 69 -8.96 -12.54 10.65
CA LEU A 69 -10.40 -12.32 10.56
C LEU A 69 -10.94 -11.72 11.86
N ARG A 70 -11.96 -10.89 11.73
CA ARG A 70 -12.88 -10.53 12.80
C ARG A 70 -13.92 -11.65 12.94
N ASN A 71 -14.03 -12.21 14.13
CA ASN A 71 -14.98 -13.26 14.50
C ASN A 71 -16.21 -12.63 15.17
N HIS A 72 -16.88 -11.70 14.52
CA HIS A 72 -18.13 -11.16 15.08
C HIS A 72 -19.31 -11.98 14.60
N ILE A 73 -20.27 -12.20 15.50
CA ILE A 73 -21.61 -12.64 15.12
C ILE A 73 -22.41 -11.35 14.94
N GLN A 74 -22.81 -11.03 13.71
CA GLN A 74 -23.75 -9.91 13.51
C GLN A 74 -25.01 -10.20 14.32
N LYS A 75 -25.36 -9.30 15.24
CA LYS A 75 -26.68 -9.35 15.85
C LYS A 75 -27.70 -9.00 14.77
N SER A 76 -28.82 -9.71 14.76
CA SER A 76 -29.85 -9.61 13.73
C SER A 76 -30.51 -8.22 13.64
N ASP A 77 -30.35 -7.39 14.67
CA ASP A 77 -30.91 -6.05 14.81
C ASP A 77 -29.99 -4.93 14.33
N VAL A 78 -28.72 -5.22 14.00
CA VAL A 78 -27.77 -4.20 13.52
C VAL A 78 -26.89 -4.74 12.40
N VAL A 79 -27.16 -4.30 11.17
CA VAL A 79 -26.23 -4.48 10.04
C VAL A 79 -25.16 -3.40 10.14
N ILE A 80 -24.11 -3.65 10.91
CA ILE A 80 -22.90 -2.83 10.81
C ILE A 80 -22.10 -3.40 9.65
N PRO A 81 -21.92 -2.64 8.55
CA PRO A 81 -21.01 -3.07 7.51
C PRO A 81 -19.61 -2.97 8.12
N LEU A 82 -18.98 -4.12 8.30
CA LEU A 82 -17.65 -4.25 8.85
C LEU A 82 -16.94 -5.29 8.02
N CYS A 83 -15.64 -5.12 7.82
CA CYS A 83 -14.88 -6.12 7.09
C CYS A 83 -14.55 -7.30 7.99
N ASP A 84 -14.99 -8.48 7.58
CA ASP A 84 -14.68 -9.74 8.25
C ASP A 84 -13.19 -10.04 8.15
N THR A 85 -12.56 -9.67 7.05
CA THR A 85 -11.11 -9.83 6.89
C THR A 85 -10.38 -8.54 7.29
N LEU A 86 -9.54 -8.63 8.31
CA LEU A 86 -8.72 -7.54 8.82
C LEU A 86 -7.37 -7.44 8.12
N SER A 87 -6.76 -8.57 7.72
CA SER A 87 -5.54 -8.57 6.91
C SER A 87 -5.37 -9.87 6.15
N LYS A 88 -4.67 -9.82 5.02
CA LYS A 88 -4.24 -10.99 4.24
C LYS A 88 -2.80 -10.81 3.83
N GLY A 89 -2.06 -11.91 3.80
CA GLY A 89 -0.67 -11.88 3.37
C GLY A 89 -0.04 -13.25 3.39
N PHE A 90 1.26 -13.27 3.65
CA PHE A 90 2.08 -14.46 3.72
C PHE A 90 2.74 -14.56 5.09
N TRP A 91 3.08 -15.77 5.47
CA TRP A 91 3.84 -16.03 6.67
C TRP A 91 5.05 -16.92 6.36
N SER A 92 6.09 -16.77 7.17
CA SER A 92 7.24 -17.67 7.16
C SER A 92 7.72 -17.90 8.57
N LEU A 93 8.17 -19.13 8.86
CA LEU A 93 8.78 -19.47 10.13
C LEU A 93 10.25 -19.04 10.12
N LYS A 94 10.69 -18.38 11.19
CA LYS A 94 12.07 -17.96 11.43
C LYS A 94 12.39 -18.26 12.88
N ASP A 95 13.46 -18.99 13.17
CA ASP A 95 14.01 -19.32 14.51
C ASP A 95 13.16 -18.89 15.72
N GLY A 96 12.05 -19.60 15.99
CA GLY A 96 11.19 -19.40 17.16
C GLY A 96 10.04 -18.37 17.02
N PHE A 97 9.84 -17.77 15.85
CA PHE A 97 8.79 -16.80 15.57
C PHE A 97 8.25 -16.91 14.13
N ILE A 98 7.08 -16.31 13.91
CA ILE A 98 6.47 -16.20 12.58
C ILE A 98 6.65 -14.77 12.10
N LEU A 99 7.20 -14.61 10.89
CA LEU A 99 7.29 -13.33 10.21
C LEU A 99 6.14 -13.20 9.22
N LEU A 100 5.38 -12.12 9.33
CA LEU A 100 4.31 -11.77 8.40
C LEU A 100 4.78 -10.82 7.31
N LYS A 101 4.15 -10.98 6.15
CA LYS A 101 4.34 -10.13 4.97
C LYS A 101 2.98 -9.82 4.36
N ASN A 102 2.80 -8.58 3.92
CA ASN A 102 1.60 -8.22 3.17
C ASN A 102 1.49 -9.02 1.87
N ARG A 103 0.27 -9.14 1.35
CA ARG A 103 0.08 -9.56 -0.03
C ARG A 103 0.73 -8.53 -0.98
N ASN A 104 1.26 -9.01 -2.12
CA ASN A 104 1.74 -8.13 -3.17
C ASN A 104 0.66 -7.11 -3.57
N GLY A 105 1.08 -5.85 -3.74
CA GLY A 105 0.18 -4.75 -4.09
C GLY A 105 -0.81 -4.36 -2.99
N PHE A 106 -0.55 -4.70 -1.71
CA PHE A 106 -1.39 -4.27 -0.58
C PHE A 106 -1.67 -2.76 -0.56
N ASN A 107 -0.68 -1.97 -0.97
CA ASN A 107 -0.78 -0.51 -1.02
C ASN A 107 -1.26 0.03 -2.36
N ASP A 108 -1.45 -0.82 -3.37
CA ASP A 108 -1.75 -0.40 -4.73
C ASP A 108 -3.22 -0.02 -4.83
N VAL A 109 -3.46 1.24 -5.19
CA VAL A 109 -4.81 1.72 -5.49
C VAL A 109 -4.96 1.78 -6.99
N LYS A 110 -5.95 1.08 -7.53
CA LYS A 110 -6.24 1.12 -8.96
C LYS A 110 -6.95 2.42 -9.28
N TYR A 111 -6.50 3.12 -10.31
CA TYR A 111 -7.15 4.35 -10.75
C TYR A 111 -7.10 4.51 -12.26
N SER A 112 -7.97 5.37 -12.77
CA SER A 112 -7.91 5.88 -14.14
C SER A 112 -8.28 7.37 -14.15
N ILE A 113 -7.79 8.09 -15.17
CA ILE A 113 -8.01 9.53 -15.31
C ILE A 113 -8.60 9.78 -16.70
N ILE A 114 -9.71 10.50 -16.73
CA ILE A 114 -10.39 10.94 -17.95
C ILE A 114 -10.25 12.46 -18.04
N GLU A 115 -9.70 12.93 -19.14
CA GLU A 115 -9.53 14.36 -19.42
C GLU A 115 -10.71 14.90 -20.23
N SER A 116 -11.28 16.02 -19.81
CA SER A 116 -12.36 16.68 -20.51
C SER A 116 -12.23 18.21 -20.44
N THR A 117 -13.07 18.89 -21.20
CA THR A 117 -13.12 20.36 -21.25
C THR A 117 -14.41 20.81 -20.59
N MET A 118 -14.30 21.70 -19.61
CA MET A 118 -15.45 22.43 -19.06
C MET A 118 -15.55 23.82 -19.69
N GLY A 119 -16.77 24.37 -19.74
CA GLY A 119 -17.05 25.64 -20.41
C GLY A 119 -16.27 26.82 -19.85
N SER A 120 -16.02 26.85 -18.54
CA SER A 120 -15.14 27.85 -17.94
C SER A 120 -13.68 27.45 -18.07
N GLN A 121 -12.85 28.38 -18.55
CA GLN A 121 -11.41 28.20 -18.79
C GLN A 121 -10.52 28.93 -17.79
N ASP A 122 -11.09 29.52 -16.74
CA ASP A 122 -10.36 30.24 -15.69
C ASP A 122 -9.76 29.32 -14.61
N SER A 123 -10.23 28.07 -14.57
CA SER A 123 -9.91 27.10 -13.54
C SER A 123 -9.60 25.72 -14.12
N VAL A 124 -8.95 24.91 -13.30
CA VAL A 124 -8.74 23.48 -13.50
C VAL A 124 -9.60 22.74 -12.49
N TYR A 125 -10.41 21.80 -12.98
CA TYR A 125 -11.40 21.06 -12.23
C TYR A 125 -10.95 19.63 -11.99
N PHE A 126 -11.20 19.14 -10.78
CA PHE A 126 -10.97 17.75 -10.41
C PHE A 126 -12.26 17.17 -9.88
N LYS A 127 -12.60 15.98 -10.39
CA LYS A 127 -13.70 15.17 -9.89
C LYS A 127 -13.15 13.81 -9.50
N ILE A 128 -13.13 13.51 -8.21
CA ILE A 128 -12.72 12.21 -7.69
C ILE A 128 -13.96 11.34 -7.52
N ILE A 129 -13.94 10.15 -8.09
CA ILE A 129 -15.04 9.17 -7.97
C ILE A 129 -14.47 7.93 -7.29
N LEU A 130 -14.99 7.64 -6.10
CA LEU A 130 -14.75 6.42 -5.34
C LEU A 130 -15.87 5.41 -5.65
N PRO A 131 -15.69 4.11 -5.38
CA PRO A 131 -16.71 3.10 -5.64
C PRO A 131 -17.99 3.38 -4.84
N GLU A 132 -19.14 3.08 -5.42
CA GLU A 132 -20.42 3.09 -4.69
C GLU A 132 -20.57 1.78 -3.92
N GLU A 133 -20.68 1.86 -2.60
CA GLU A 133 -21.00 0.74 -1.73
C GLU A 133 -21.92 1.24 -0.61
N ASP A 134 -22.87 0.41 -0.18
CA ASP A 134 -23.88 0.77 0.83
C ASP A 134 -23.29 1.31 2.16
N ALA A 135 -22.04 0.92 2.44
CA ALA A 135 -21.30 1.26 3.65
C ALA A 135 -20.25 2.38 3.49
N PHE A 136 -20.06 2.86 2.27
CA PHE A 136 -18.95 3.75 1.94
C PHE A 136 -19.34 5.22 2.12
N SER A 137 -18.78 5.90 3.13
CA SER A 137 -19.04 7.31 3.40
C SER A 137 -17.95 8.22 2.85
N TYR A 138 -18.27 8.98 1.80
CA TYR A 138 -17.37 10.01 1.24
C TYR A 138 -16.98 11.09 2.26
N ASN A 139 -17.85 11.35 3.24
CA ASN A 139 -17.63 12.37 4.28
C ASN A 139 -16.47 12.01 5.22
N ASN A 140 -16.04 10.74 5.23
CA ASN A 140 -14.90 10.30 6.01
C ASN A 140 -13.56 10.67 5.35
N PHE A 141 -13.57 11.28 4.16
CA PHE A 141 -12.37 11.52 3.39
C PHE A 141 -12.12 12.99 3.09
N LYS A 142 -10.83 13.37 3.11
CA LYS A 142 -10.34 14.62 2.52
C LYS A 142 -9.48 14.31 1.32
N PHE A 143 -9.71 15.05 0.23
CA PHE A 143 -9.01 14.91 -1.04
C PHE A 143 -7.97 16.01 -1.15
N SER A 144 -6.75 15.66 -1.51
CA SER A 144 -5.64 16.59 -1.66
C SER A 144 -5.03 16.46 -3.05
N ILE A 145 -5.10 17.53 -3.85
CA ILE A 145 -4.34 17.64 -5.09
C ILE A 145 -2.98 18.27 -4.77
N VAL A 146 -1.92 17.58 -5.19
CA VAL A 146 -0.52 17.97 -4.98
C VAL A 146 0.02 18.50 -6.30
N THR A 147 0.16 19.81 -6.46
CA THR A 147 0.54 20.43 -7.74
C THR A 147 2.04 20.54 -7.97
N SER A 148 2.86 20.25 -6.96
CA SER A 148 4.32 20.17 -7.09
C SER A 148 4.93 19.35 -5.94
N PRO A 149 5.77 18.33 -6.22
CA PRO A 149 6.52 17.61 -5.19
C PRO A 149 7.51 18.50 -4.43
N ILE A 150 8.05 19.53 -5.10
CA ILE A 150 9.10 20.42 -4.57
C ILE A 150 8.48 21.48 -3.65
N TYR A 151 7.38 22.09 -4.06
CA TYR A 151 6.74 23.17 -3.30
C TYR A 151 5.62 22.71 -2.36
N ARG A 152 5.23 21.42 -2.42
CA ARG A 152 4.19 20.79 -1.59
C ARG A 152 2.92 21.66 -1.45
N GLN A 153 2.48 22.30 -2.53
CA GLN A 153 1.21 22.99 -2.52
C GLN A 153 0.09 21.95 -2.51
N PHE A 154 -0.73 21.99 -1.45
CA PHE A 154 -1.89 21.11 -1.28
C PHE A 154 -3.15 21.94 -1.43
N VAL A 155 -3.98 21.59 -2.40
CA VAL A 155 -5.38 22.02 -2.38
C VAL A 155 -6.18 20.90 -1.73
N LYS A 156 -6.61 21.13 -0.49
CA LYS A 156 -7.37 20.16 0.30
C LYS A 156 -8.86 20.49 0.23
N SER A 157 -9.68 19.48 0.00
CA SER A 157 -11.14 19.58 -0.02
C SER A 157 -11.78 18.44 0.77
N GLY A 158 -12.85 18.74 1.51
CA GLY A 158 -13.75 17.71 2.05
C GLY A 158 -14.77 17.21 1.02
N LYS A 159 -14.81 17.84 -0.17
CA LYS A 159 -15.64 17.43 -1.30
C LYS A 159 -14.79 16.69 -2.32
N SER A 160 -15.38 15.69 -2.95
CA SER A 160 -14.77 14.94 -4.06
C SER A 160 -14.62 15.75 -5.35
N GLU A 161 -15.26 16.92 -5.41
CA GLU A 161 -15.11 17.89 -6.48
C GLU A 161 -14.35 19.11 -5.95
N LEU A 162 -13.33 19.55 -6.69
CA LEU A 162 -12.60 20.77 -6.38
C LEU A 162 -12.14 21.50 -7.65
N ALA A 163 -11.95 22.81 -7.52
CA ALA A 163 -11.44 23.67 -8.59
C ALA A 163 -10.22 24.45 -8.09
N ILE A 164 -9.21 24.58 -8.94
CA ILE A 164 -8.00 25.35 -8.70
C ILE A 164 -7.92 26.42 -9.78
N SER A 165 -7.77 27.69 -9.40
CA SER A 165 -7.62 28.75 -10.39
C SER A 165 -6.39 28.51 -11.28
N LYS A 166 -6.47 28.77 -12.60
CA LYS A 166 -5.32 28.57 -13.50
C LYS A 166 -4.10 29.39 -13.09
N LYS A 167 -4.32 30.56 -12.46
CA LYS A 167 -3.25 31.40 -11.88
C LYS A 167 -2.44 30.67 -10.81
N GLN A 168 -3.08 29.84 -9.99
CA GLN A 168 -2.44 29.03 -8.95
C GLN A 168 -1.93 27.68 -9.47
N TRP A 169 -2.59 27.13 -10.50
CA TRP A 169 -2.27 25.82 -11.08
C TRP A 169 -0.91 25.77 -11.78
N GLY A 170 -0.57 26.80 -12.57
CA GLY A 170 0.60 26.76 -13.47
C GLY A 170 0.42 25.72 -14.59
N ASN A 171 1.51 25.13 -15.08
CA ASN A 171 1.47 24.00 -16.03
C ASN A 171 2.27 22.82 -15.45
N MET A 172 1.75 22.24 -14.37
CA MET A 172 2.49 21.27 -13.56
C MET A 172 1.79 19.90 -13.56
N ALA A 173 2.61 18.86 -13.43
CA ALA A 173 2.09 17.54 -13.08
C ALA A 173 1.50 17.57 -11.68
N PHE A 174 0.52 16.70 -11.40
CA PHE A 174 -0.13 16.65 -10.11
C PHE A 174 -0.25 15.24 -9.54
N GLY A 175 -0.32 15.15 -8.21
CA GLY A 175 -0.64 13.93 -7.48
C GLY A 175 -2.00 14.01 -6.80
N LEU A 176 -2.54 12.85 -6.43
CA LEU A 176 -3.74 12.74 -5.58
C LEU A 176 -3.40 11.95 -4.31
N VAL A 177 -3.75 12.54 -3.18
CA VAL A 177 -3.75 11.88 -1.87
C VAL A 177 -5.14 11.95 -1.27
N ILE A 178 -5.64 10.82 -0.79
CA ILE A 178 -6.88 10.72 -0.03
C ILE A 178 -6.52 10.52 1.43
N GLN A 179 -7.12 11.28 2.32
CA GLN A 179 -6.95 11.17 3.76
C GLN A 179 -8.24 10.66 4.40
N ASN A 180 -8.20 9.57 5.16
CA ASN A 180 -9.29 9.19 6.05
C ASN A 180 -9.22 10.06 7.32
N ILE A 181 -10.24 10.89 7.54
CA ILE A 181 -10.34 11.80 8.69
C ILE A 181 -11.12 11.23 9.87
N SER A 182 -11.74 10.07 9.69
CA SER A 182 -12.39 9.32 10.76
C SER A 182 -11.84 7.91 10.81
N PRO A 183 -10.53 7.72 11.05
CA PRO A 183 -10.00 6.39 11.27
C PRO A 183 -10.73 5.77 12.47
N ASN A 184 -11.30 4.56 12.34
CA ASN A 184 -11.97 3.88 13.46
C ASN A 184 -10.96 3.60 14.59
N VAL A 185 -10.88 4.50 15.56
CA VAL A 185 -10.07 4.34 16.77
C VAL A 185 -10.96 3.82 17.89
N TYR A 186 -10.96 2.49 18.09
CA TYR A 186 -11.51 1.90 19.31
C TYR A 186 -10.49 2.04 20.44
N TYR A 187 -10.88 2.66 21.55
CA TYR A 187 -10.01 2.86 22.72
C TYR A 187 -9.49 1.50 23.24
N GLY A 188 -8.17 1.36 23.40
CA GLY A 188 -7.54 0.10 23.82
C GLY A 188 -7.22 -0.91 22.71
N MET A 189 -7.53 -0.61 21.44
CA MET A 189 -7.11 -1.39 20.27
C MET A 189 -6.21 -0.53 19.39
N LYS A 190 -5.13 -1.10 18.81
CA LYS A 190 -4.33 -0.39 17.80
C LYS A 190 -5.29 0.12 16.70
N SER A 191 -5.19 1.39 16.34
CA SER A 191 -5.98 1.99 15.26
C SER A 191 -5.80 1.17 13.98
N TYR A 192 -6.85 0.46 13.58
CA TYR A 192 -7.01 0.07 12.19
C TYR A 192 -7.19 1.36 11.38
N GLN A 193 -6.82 1.32 10.11
CA GLN A 193 -7.02 2.38 9.11
C GLN A 193 -5.80 3.29 8.88
N ARG A 194 -5.14 3.00 7.77
CA ARG A 194 -4.18 3.88 7.09
C ARG A 194 -4.84 5.25 6.93
N VAL A 195 -4.19 6.28 7.44
CA VAL A 195 -4.76 7.65 7.44
C VAL A 195 -4.60 8.31 6.07
N TYR A 196 -3.55 7.97 5.32
CA TYR A 196 -3.25 8.55 4.01
C TYR A 196 -3.08 7.48 2.95
N PHE A 197 -3.73 7.70 1.82
CA PHE A 197 -3.68 6.87 0.63
C PHE A 197 -3.12 7.71 -0.52
N LYS A 198 -1.92 7.37 -0.96
CA LYS A 198 -1.31 7.98 -2.14
C LYS A 198 -1.84 7.25 -3.36
N ILE A 199 -2.71 7.90 -4.13
CA ILE A 199 -3.33 7.30 -5.32
C ILE A 199 -2.32 7.33 -6.47
N PHE A 200 -1.72 8.49 -6.71
CA PHE A 200 -0.59 8.66 -7.63
C PHE A 200 0.22 9.89 -7.26
N GLU A 201 1.49 9.91 -7.68
CA GLU A 201 2.42 10.97 -7.30
C GLU A 201 2.52 12.08 -8.34
N SER A 202 2.42 11.72 -9.61
CA SER A 202 2.67 12.61 -10.73
C SER A 202 1.91 12.14 -11.96
N TYR A 203 0.89 12.90 -12.32
CA TYR A 203 0.17 12.79 -13.57
C TYR A 203 0.35 14.09 -14.35
N LYS A 204 0.73 13.97 -15.62
CA LYS A 204 0.84 15.08 -16.54
C LYS A 204 -0.28 14.94 -17.57
N ALA A 205 -0.99 16.04 -17.83
CA ALA A 205 -2.05 16.07 -18.81
C ALA A 205 -1.54 15.60 -20.18
N ILE A 206 -2.32 14.75 -20.84
CA ILE A 206 -2.08 14.25 -22.19
C ILE A 206 -2.37 15.37 -23.18
N ASP A 207 -3.52 16.05 -23.02
CA ASP A 207 -3.91 17.19 -23.83
C ASP A 207 -3.96 18.47 -22.96
N GLY A 208 -3.04 19.40 -23.24
CA GLY A 208 -2.93 20.67 -22.51
C GLY A 208 -4.12 21.62 -22.68
N SER A 209 -5.05 21.32 -23.59
CA SER A 209 -6.32 22.07 -23.73
C SER A 209 -7.40 21.62 -22.73
N LYS A 210 -7.23 20.45 -22.11
CA LYS A 210 -8.17 19.92 -21.13
C LYS A 210 -7.97 20.61 -19.80
N ASN A 211 -9.09 20.89 -19.13
CA ASN A 211 -9.09 21.58 -17.85
C ASN A 211 -9.98 20.91 -16.82
N CYS A 212 -10.47 19.70 -17.09
CA CYS A 212 -11.20 18.88 -16.15
C CYS A 212 -10.61 17.46 -16.12
N PHE A 213 -10.28 16.99 -14.91
CA PHE A 213 -9.73 15.67 -14.67
C PHE A 213 -10.69 14.87 -13.80
N THR A 214 -11.34 13.88 -14.40
CA THR A 214 -12.15 12.90 -13.66
C THR A 214 -11.28 11.73 -13.27
N ILE A 215 -11.07 11.54 -11.98
CA ILE A 215 -10.20 10.52 -11.39
C ILE A 215 -11.09 9.43 -10.81
N LEU A 216 -11.12 8.26 -11.45
CA LEU A 216 -11.84 7.09 -10.97
C LEU A 216 -10.89 6.28 -10.10
N VAL A 217 -11.21 6.08 -8.81
CA VAL A 217 -10.40 5.30 -7.87
C VAL A 217 -11.12 3.98 -7.61
N SER A 218 -10.71 2.93 -8.31
CA SER A 218 -11.34 1.61 -8.24
C SER A 218 -10.74 0.76 -7.12
N GLY A 219 -11.57 -0.06 -6.47
CA GLY A 219 -11.12 -0.93 -5.36
C GLY A 219 -10.85 -0.20 -4.04
N PHE A 220 -11.12 1.11 -3.95
CA PHE A 220 -11.08 1.88 -2.71
C PHE A 220 -12.36 1.65 -1.89
N ASN A 221 -12.55 0.42 -1.43
CA ASN A 221 -13.72 -0.01 -0.69
C ASN A 221 -13.50 0.00 0.83
N GLN A 222 -14.56 -0.30 1.58
CA GLN A 222 -14.49 -0.36 3.04
C GLN A 222 -13.34 -1.26 3.54
N CYS A 223 -13.19 -2.44 2.95
CA CYS A 223 -12.19 -3.41 3.41
C CYS A 223 -10.77 -3.02 3.06
N PHE A 224 -10.58 -2.29 1.98
CA PHE A 224 -9.28 -1.75 1.62
C PHE A 224 -8.77 -0.78 2.69
N TYR A 225 -9.57 0.23 3.07
CA TYR A 225 -9.11 1.20 4.07
C TYR A 225 -9.18 0.69 5.51
N GLU A 226 -10.00 -0.33 5.82
CA GLU A 226 -9.99 -1.06 7.10
C GLU A 226 -8.82 -2.03 7.27
N SER A 227 -8.20 -2.46 6.16
CA SER A 227 -7.16 -3.48 6.21
C SER A 227 -5.94 -3.04 7.02
N MET A 228 -5.37 -3.99 7.75
CA MET A 228 -4.17 -3.82 8.56
C MET A 228 -2.94 -4.14 7.71
N ASP A 229 -2.00 -3.20 7.72
CA ASP A 229 -0.64 -3.41 7.23
C ASP A 229 0.09 -4.35 8.19
N ILE A 230 0.54 -5.49 7.67
CA ILE A 230 1.25 -6.53 8.42
C ILE A 230 2.68 -6.74 7.92
N ASP A 231 3.22 -5.84 7.09
CA ASP A 231 4.58 -6.02 6.57
C ASP A 231 5.61 -5.96 7.69
N ASN A 232 6.38 -7.04 7.82
CA ASN A 232 7.40 -7.25 8.87
C ASN A 232 6.83 -7.33 10.30
N GLU A 233 5.53 -7.59 10.47
CA GLU A 233 5.00 -7.93 11.79
C GLU A 233 5.51 -9.31 12.23
N VAL A 234 5.75 -9.46 13.53
CA VAL A 234 6.31 -10.68 14.13
C VAL A 234 5.31 -11.26 15.13
N ILE A 235 5.14 -12.58 15.09
CA ILE A 235 4.35 -13.35 16.03
C ILE A 235 5.27 -14.27 16.81
N GLY A 236 5.27 -14.15 18.13
CA GLY A 236 6.00 -15.04 19.02
C GLY A 236 5.30 -16.39 19.14
N ILE A 237 6.08 -17.46 19.20
CA ILE A 237 5.59 -18.83 19.46
C ILE A 237 5.98 -19.20 20.89
N ASP A 238 4.99 -19.54 21.71
CA ASP A 238 5.20 -20.09 23.04
C ASP A 238 4.37 -21.37 23.18
N ASN A 239 5.04 -22.52 23.06
CA ASN A 239 4.44 -23.85 23.05
C ASN A 239 3.31 -23.95 21.98
N ASN A 240 2.06 -24.16 22.41
CA ASN A 240 0.87 -24.24 21.55
C ASN A 240 0.10 -22.91 21.43
N THR A 241 0.72 -21.80 21.83
CA THR A 241 0.11 -20.47 21.80
C THR A 241 0.92 -19.52 20.94
N LEU A 242 0.22 -18.59 20.31
CA LEU A 242 0.81 -17.50 19.55
C LEU A 242 0.62 -16.19 20.32
N ILE A 243 1.65 -15.36 20.30
CA ILE A 243 1.62 -14.03 20.91
C ILE A 243 1.82 -13.01 19.82
N TRP A 244 0.80 -12.19 19.57
CA TRP A 244 0.85 -11.15 18.55
C TRP A 244 0.19 -9.86 19.02
N ARG A 245 0.91 -8.73 18.87
CA ARG A 245 0.42 -7.39 19.24
C ARG A 245 -0.10 -7.30 20.68
N GLY A 246 0.54 -8.03 21.60
CA GLY A 246 0.16 -8.11 23.02
C GLY A 246 -1.03 -9.02 23.32
N ASN A 247 -1.57 -9.74 22.32
CA ASN A 247 -2.67 -10.67 22.49
C ASN A 247 -2.18 -12.12 22.43
N ILE A 248 -2.88 -13.00 23.14
CA ILE A 248 -2.63 -14.45 23.14
C ILE A 248 -3.68 -15.13 22.26
N TYR A 249 -3.22 -16.03 21.40
CA TYR A 249 -4.05 -16.85 20.53
C TYR A 249 -3.79 -18.32 20.79
N LYS A 250 -4.86 -19.10 20.88
CA LYS A 250 -4.80 -20.55 21.09
C LYS A 250 -5.26 -21.27 19.84
N LYS A 251 -4.55 -22.34 19.48
CA LYS A 251 -4.95 -23.19 18.37
C LYS A 251 -6.33 -23.79 18.65
N SER A 252 -7.25 -23.63 17.70
CA SER A 252 -8.55 -24.30 17.72
C SER A 252 -8.34 -25.78 17.41
N LYS A 253 -9.05 -26.65 18.11
CA LYS A 253 -9.10 -28.08 17.79
C LYS A 253 -9.79 -28.30 16.45
#